data_AF-A0A1I0CTJ9-F1
#
_entry.id   AF-A0A1I0CTJ9-F1
#
_cell.length_a   1.000
_cell.length_b   1.000
_cell.length_c   1.000
_cell.angle_alpha   90.00
_cell.angle_beta   90.00
_cell.angle_gamma   90.00
#
_symmetry.space_group_name_H-M   'P 1'
#
loop_
_entity.id
_entity.type
_entity.pdbx_description
1 polymer ?
#
loop_
_entity_poly.entity_id
_entity_poly.type
_entity_poly.pdbx_seq_one_letter_code
_entity_poly.pdbx_strand_id
1 'polypeptide(L)'
;MSDALKVISYGFSTIAGLIVIGIVVFWFIHDVTQKKHSILRNYPVIGRLRFFLEKQGEYFRQYFFSSDRDEMPFNRATRSWVYRNAKNEGGIVGFGSTNDLREPGSIFFVNVAFPYWRATGCPLRHW
;
A
#
# COMPACT_ATOMS: atom_id res chain seq x y z
N MET A 1 29.59 42.33 -14.93
CA MET A 1 28.71 41.15 -15.17
C MET A 1 28.43 40.34 -13.89
N SER A 2 29.38 40.23 -12.95
CA SER A 2 29.21 39.50 -11.67
C SER A 2 28.09 40.02 -10.77
N ASP A 3 27.91 41.33 -10.65
CA ASP A 3 26.96 41.90 -9.69
C ASP A 3 25.50 41.81 -10.17
N ALA A 4 25.28 41.93 -11.49
CA ALA A 4 23.98 41.65 -12.09
C ALA A 4 23.54 40.19 -11.88
N LEU A 5 24.48 39.22 -12.01
CA LEU A 5 24.21 37.81 -11.75
C LEU A 5 23.88 37.53 -10.27
N LYS A 6 24.54 38.22 -9.33
CA LYS A 6 24.22 38.12 -7.89
C LYS A 6 22.81 38.60 -7.59
N VAL A 7 22.41 39.76 -8.12
CA VAL A 7 21.06 40.33 -7.91
C VAL A 7 19.98 39.38 -8.43
N ILE A 8 20.18 38.80 -9.63
CA ILE A 8 19.26 37.82 -10.21
C ILE A 8 19.20 36.55 -9.34
N SER A 9 20.34 36.05 -8.86
CA SER A 9 20.41 34.86 -8.02
C SER A 9 19.71 35.05 -6.67
N TYR A 10 19.95 36.18 -5.98
CA TYR A 10 19.29 36.48 -4.71
C TYR A 10 17.79 36.70 -4.87
N GLY A 11 17.37 37.38 -5.94
CA GLY A 11 15.95 37.56 -6.28
C GLY A 11 15.24 36.24 -6.55
N PHE A 12 15.86 35.35 -7.35
CA PHE A 12 15.30 34.03 -7.61
C PHE A 12 15.23 33.18 -6.35
N SER A 13 16.28 33.20 -5.52
CA SER A 13 16.33 32.46 -4.25
C SER A 13 15.26 32.92 -3.27
N THR A 14 15.02 34.24 -3.15
CA THR A 14 13.99 34.77 -2.25
C THR A 14 12.58 34.44 -2.72
N ILE A 15 12.31 34.55 -4.03
CA ILE A 15 11.01 34.15 -4.60
C ILE A 15 10.78 32.66 -4.41
N ALA A 16 11.78 31.82 -4.68
CA ALA A 16 11.70 30.38 -4.47
C ALA A 16 11.45 30.05 -2.98
N GLY A 17 12.15 30.72 -2.07
CA GLY A 17 11.94 30.56 -0.63
C GLY A 17 10.51 30.91 -0.19
N LEU A 18 9.96 32.04 -0.67
CA LEU A 18 8.59 32.45 -0.38
C LEU A 18 7.55 31.45 -0.91
N ILE A 19 7.76 30.91 -2.11
CA ILE A 19 6.90 29.88 -2.69
C ILE A 19 6.91 28.62 -1.81
N VAL A 20 8.09 28.15 -1.41
CA VAL A 20 8.22 26.97 -0.55
C VAL A 20 7.51 27.20 0.79
N ILE A 21 7.71 28.35 1.42
CA ILE A 21 7.03 28.71 2.67
C ILE A 21 5.51 28.74 2.48
N GLY A 22 5.03 29.35 1.40
CA GLY A 22 3.60 29.40 1.07
C GLY A 22 2.97 28.01 0.94
N ILE A 23 3.67 27.07 0.28
CA ILE A 23 3.21 25.68 0.13
C ILE A 23 3.14 24.99 1.50
N VAL A 24 4.16 25.14 2.36
CA VAL A 24 4.17 24.54 3.69
C VAL A 24 3.04 25.08 4.56
N VAL A 25 2.80 26.40 4.52
CA VAL A 25 1.71 27.04 5.27
C VAL A 25 0.35 26.55 4.77
N PHE A 26 0.17 26.46 3.44
CA PHE A 26 -1.05 25.93 2.85
C PHE A 26 -1.33 24.48 3.33
N TRP A 27 -0.32 23.61 3.31
CA TRP A 27 -0.46 22.24 3.83
C TRP A 27 -0.71 22.20 5.33
N PHE A 28 -0.07 23.06 6.10
CA PHE A 28 -0.30 23.16 7.54
C PHE A 28 -1.77 23.50 7.83
N ILE A 29 -2.32 24.52 7.16
CA ILE A 29 -3.72 24.92 7.32
C ILE A 29 -4.66 23.78 6.91
N HIS A 30 -4.37 23.12 5.78
CA HIS A 30 -5.17 21.99 5.31
C HIS A 30 -5.17 20.82 6.30
N ASP A 31 -4.00 20.45 6.83
CA ASP A 31 -3.83 19.33 7.76
C ASP A 31 -4.51 19.59 9.11
N VAL A 32 -4.47 20.82 9.61
CA VAL A 32 -5.14 21.22 10.86
C VAL A 32 -6.67 21.27 10.69
N THR A 33 -7.14 21.70 9.52
CA THR A 33 -8.59 21.85 9.25
C THR A 33 -9.28 20.50 9.01
N GLN A 34 -8.55 19.48 8.53
CA GLN A 34 -9.10 18.17 8.23
C GLN A 34 -9.53 17.40 9.50
N LYS A 35 -10.81 17.03 9.61
CA LYS A 35 -11.36 16.28 10.76
C LYS A 35 -11.21 14.76 10.69
N LYS A 36 -10.78 14.21 9.54
CA LYS A 36 -10.74 12.77 9.26
C LYS A 36 -9.56 12.04 9.91
N HIS A 37 -8.41 12.69 10.03
CA HIS A 37 -7.16 12.06 10.47
C HIS A 37 -6.59 12.76 11.71
N SER A 38 -6.85 12.18 12.88
CA SER A 38 -6.41 12.73 14.17
C SER A 38 -4.89 12.93 14.26
N ILE A 39 -4.10 12.08 13.59
CA ILE A 39 -2.63 12.18 13.56
C ILE A 39 -2.16 13.41 12.78
N LEU A 40 -2.73 13.70 11.60
CA LEU A 40 -2.37 14.88 10.80
C LEU A 40 -2.77 16.18 11.51
N ARG A 41 -3.87 16.15 12.27
CA ARG A 41 -4.31 17.30 13.04
C ARG A 41 -3.40 17.62 14.24
N ASN A 42 -2.87 16.60 14.90
CA ASN A 42 -2.01 16.79 16.08
C ASN A 42 -0.54 17.07 15.71
N TYR A 43 -0.09 16.55 14.57
CA TYR A 43 1.27 16.72 14.05
C TYR A 43 1.21 17.13 12.56
N PRO A 44 0.79 18.37 12.26
CA PRO A 44 0.71 18.86 10.89
C PRO A 44 2.10 18.86 10.23
N VAL A 45 2.16 18.61 8.92
CA VAL A 45 3.40 18.47 8.12
C VAL A 45 4.23 17.23 8.49
N ILE A 46 4.63 17.07 9.76
CA ILE A 46 5.45 15.93 10.23
C ILE A 46 4.69 14.60 10.10
N GLY A 47 3.37 14.60 10.35
CA GLY A 47 2.53 13.42 10.20
C GLY A 47 2.52 12.86 8.79
N ARG A 48 2.70 13.69 7.75
CA ARG A 48 2.78 13.23 6.35
C ARG A 48 4.02 12.38 6.10
N LEU A 49 5.14 12.67 6.76
CA LEU A 49 6.36 11.86 6.66
C LEU A 49 6.09 10.41 7.09
N ARG A 50 5.32 10.22 8.17
CA ARG A 50 4.93 8.88 8.64
C ARG A 50 4.18 8.12 7.55
N PHE A 51 3.14 8.72 6.97
CA PHE A 51 2.35 8.06 5.92
C PHE A 51 3.16 7.82 4.64
N PHE A 52 4.09 8.72 4.31
CA PHE A 52 5.01 8.54 3.19
C PHE A 52 5.94 7.34 3.41
N LEU A 53 6.55 7.24 4.60
CA LEU A 53 7.41 6.12 4.97
C LEU A 53 6.64 4.81 5.10
N GLU A 54 5.38 4.85 5.55
CA GLU A 54 4.52 3.67 5.61
C GLU A 54 4.26 3.10 4.21
N LYS A 55 3.92 3.96 3.25
CA LYS A 55 3.75 3.58 1.84
C LYS A 55 5.06 3.06 1.24
N GLN A 56 6.19 3.71 1.51
CA GLN A 56 7.47 3.27 0.98
C GLN A 56 7.95 1.95 1.62
N GLY A 57 7.65 1.78 2.91
CA GLY A 57 7.95 0.58 3.70
C GLY A 57 7.21 -0.66 3.19
N GLU A 58 5.99 -0.51 2.67
CA GLU A 58 5.25 -1.61 2.03
C GLU A 58 6.06 -2.21 0.85
N TYR A 59 6.60 -1.35 -0.02
CA TYR A 59 7.43 -1.80 -1.12
C TYR A 59 8.76 -2.38 -0.65
N PHE A 60 9.42 -1.77 0.33
CA PHE A 60 10.68 -2.33 0.85
C PHE A 60 10.52 -3.73 1.42
N ARG A 61 9.39 -4.03 2.06
CA ARG A 61 9.13 -5.39 2.59
C ARG A 61 8.96 -6.41 1.47
N GLN A 62 8.26 -6.07 0.38
CA GLN A 62 8.08 -6.97 -0.75
C GLN A 62 9.39 -7.38 -1.43
N TYR A 63 10.40 -6.49 -1.45
CA TYR A 63 11.67 -6.73 -2.14
C TYR A 63 12.83 -7.18 -1.23
N PHE A 64 12.87 -6.77 0.04
CA PHE A 64 13.97 -7.11 0.96
C PHE A 64 13.61 -8.16 2.02
N PHE A 65 12.32 -8.39 2.31
CA PHE A 65 11.87 -9.30 3.39
C PHE A 65 10.68 -10.13 2.89
N SER A 66 10.97 -11.15 2.08
CA SER A 66 9.98 -12.05 1.51
C SER A 66 9.05 -12.68 2.56
N SER A 67 7.77 -12.81 2.18
CA SER A 67 6.67 -13.59 2.78
C SER A 67 5.86 -12.91 3.89
N ASP A 68 4.69 -12.37 3.54
CA ASP A 68 3.64 -11.91 4.48
C ASP A 68 3.14 -13.02 5.44
N ARG A 69 3.56 -14.29 5.21
CA ARG A 69 3.11 -15.48 5.94
C ARG A 69 4.05 -15.94 7.07
N ASP A 70 5.23 -15.34 7.19
CA ASP A 70 6.24 -15.80 8.16
C ASP A 70 5.99 -15.23 9.57
N GLU A 71 4.98 -14.38 9.73
CA GLU A 71 4.56 -13.80 11.01
C GLU A 71 3.62 -14.76 11.78
N MET A 72 4.10 -15.41 12.84
CA MET A 72 3.29 -16.20 13.80
C MET A 72 2.85 -15.36 15.01
N PRO A 73 1.72 -15.63 15.71
CA PRO A 73 0.73 -16.69 15.49
C PRO A 73 -0.37 -16.33 14.46
N PHE A 74 -0.47 -15.06 14.06
CA PHE A 74 -1.43 -14.60 13.05
C PHE A 74 -0.71 -13.93 11.89
N ASN A 75 -0.96 -14.45 10.69
CA ASN A 75 -0.44 -13.95 9.42
C ASN A 75 -0.93 -12.51 9.17
N ARG A 76 -0.08 -11.69 8.56
CA ARG A 76 -0.37 -10.29 8.21
C ARG A 76 -1.59 -10.15 7.30
N ALA A 77 -1.79 -11.06 6.35
CA ALA A 77 -2.95 -11.09 5.47
C ALA A 77 -4.26 -11.24 6.27
N THR A 78 -4.25 -12.04 7.33
CA THR A 78 -5.41 -12.20 8.22
C THR A 78 -5.68 -10.92 9.01
N ARG A 79 -4.64 -10.27 9.55
CA ARG A 79 -4.79 -9.01 10.31
C ARG A 79 -5.31 -7.87 9.42
N SER A 80 -4.76 -7.72 8.22
CA SER A 80 -5.18 -6.67 7.28
C SER A 80 -6.63 -6.87 6.84
N TRP A 81 -7.06 -8.12 6.63
CA TRP A 81 -8.46 -8.45 6.36
C TRP A 81 -9.37 -8.06 7.54
N VAL A 82 -9.01 -8.40 8.78
CA VAL A 82 -9.78 -8.00 9.98
C VAL A 82 -9.90 -6.48 10.08
N TYR A 83 -8.81 -5.73 9.87
CA TYR A 83 -8.85 -4.26 9.95
C TYR A 83 -9.72 -3.62 8.86
N ARG A 84 -9.69 -4.14 7.63
CA ARG A 84 -10.55 -3.64 6.54
C ARG A 84 -12.03 -3.88 6.84
N ASN A 85 -12.37 -5.07 7.37
CA ASN A 85 -13.73 -5.37 7.80
C ASN A 85 -14.17 -4.47 8.95
N ALA A 86 -13.31 -4.25 9.96
CA ALA A 86 -13.61 -3.38 11.10
C ALA A 86 -13.83 -1.91 10.70
N LYS A 87 -13.16 -1.44 9.64
CA LYS A 87 -13.35 -0.08 9.08
C LYS A 87 -14.50 0.03 8.08
N ASN A 88 -15.23 -1.05 7.83
CA ASN A 88 -16.29 -1.12 6.82
C ASN A 88 -15.79 -0.76 5.40
N GLU A 89 -14.53 -1.12 5.09
CA GLU A 89 -13.88 -0.90 3.79
C GLU A 89 -14.06 -2.08 2.82
N GLY A 90 -14.89 -3.06 3.20
CA GLY A 90 -15.15 -4.28 2.43
C GLY A 90 -14.05 -5.33 2.59
N GLY A 91 -14.45 -6.57 2.90
CA GLY A 91 -13.56 -7.71 3.14
C GLY A 91 -13.40 -8.67 1.96
N ILE A 92 -13.91 -8.32 0.78
CA ILE A 92 -13.87 -9.23 -0.37
C ILE A 92 -12.44 -9.28 -0.93
N VAL A 93 -11.88 -10.48 -0.96
CA VAL A 93 -10.57 -10.79 -1.56
C VAL A 93 -10.84 -11.82 -2.67
N GLY A 94 -10.13 -11.72 -3.80
CA GLY A 94 -10.28 -12.68 -4.89
C GLY A 94 -9.87 -14.10 -4.48
N PHE A 95 -10.41 -15.12 -5.16
CA PHE A 95 -10.20 -16.55 -4.87
C PHE A 95 -8.77 -17.09 -5.15
N GLY A 96 -7.75 -16.24 -5.11
CA GLY A 96 -6.36 -16.64 -5.26
C GLY A 96 -5.73 -17.04 -3.94
N SER A 97 -4.88 -18.07 -3.94
CA SER A 97 -4.09 -18.47 -2.79
C SER A 97 -2.64 -18.06 -2.97
N THR A 98 -2.09 -17.33 -2.01
CA THR A 98 -0.65 -17.07 -1.89
C THR A 98 0.06 -18.19 -1.10
N ASN A 99 -0.55 -19.36 -0.96
CA ASN A 99 0.02 -20.50 -0.24
C ASN A 99 1.09 -21.20 -1.10
N ASP A 100 2.22 -21.60 -0.50
CA ASP A 100 3.17 -22.45 -1.23
C ASP A 100 2.58 -23.85 -1.35
N LEU A 101 2.39 -24.30 -2.59
CA LEU A 101 1.79 -25.60 -2.91
C LEU A 101 2.81 -26.74 -2.86
N ARG A 102 4.10 -26.44 -2.69
CA ARG A 102 5.19 -27.41 -2.69
C ARG A 102 5.48 -27.94 -1.29
N GLU A 103 5.03 -27.25 -0.25
CA GLU A 103 5.20 -27.70 1.12
C GLU A 103 4.23 -28.86 1.44
N PRO A 104 4.71 -29.96 2.04
CA PRO A 104 3.86 -31.05 2.50
C PRO A 104 2.80 -30.55 3.50
N GLY A 105 1.53 -30.88 3.28
CA GLY A 105 0.41 -30.42 4.12
C GLY A 105 -0.21 -29.09 3.67
N SER A 106 0.27 -28.50 2.57
CA SER A 106 -0.37 -27.32 1.98
C SER A 106 -1.77 -27.65 1.45
N ILE A 107 -2.74 -26.81 1.81
CA ILE A 107 -4.13 -26.94 1.38
C ILE A 107 -4.29 -26.19 0.06
N PHE A 108 -4.80 -26.88 -0.97
CA PHE A 108 -5.19 -26.30 -2.24
C PHE A 108 -6.50 -26.88 -2.74
N PHE A 109 -7.30 -26.02 -3.37
CA PHE A 109 -8.56 -26.43 -3.96
C PHE A 109 -8.30 -26.97 -5.37
N VAL A 110 -8.63 -28.24 -5.59
CA VAL A 110 -8.66 -28.84 -6.92
C VAL A 110 -10.09 -28.83 -7.43
N ASN A 111 -10.27 -28.63 -8.74
CA ASN A 111 -11.59 -28.75 -9.37
C ASN A 111 -12.17 -30.16 -9.21
N VAL A 112 -11.32 -31.19 -9.18
CA VAL A 112 -11.69 -32.60 -8.96
C VAL A 112 -10.63 -33.32 -8.12
N ALA A 113 -11.05 -34.16 -7.17
CA ALA A 113 -10.15 -34.90 -6.28
C ALA A 113 -9.25 -35.90 -7.02
N PHE A 114 -9.76 -36.52 -8.08
CA PHE A 114 -9.01 -37.39 -8.98
C PHE A 114 -9.29 -36.99 -10.43
N PRO A 115 -8.27 -36.79 -11.27
CA PRO A 115 -8.50 -36.61 -12.70
C PRO A 115 -9.08 -37.92 -13.24
N TYR A 116 -10.30 -37.86 -13.79
CA TYR A 116 -10.83 -39.01 -14.50
C TYR A 116 -10.04 -39.14 -15.81
N TRP A 117 -9.54 -40.35 -16.09
CA TRP A 117 -8.83 -40.62 -17.33
C TRP A 117 -9.86 -40.61 -18.47
N ARG A 118 -9.94 -39.49 -19.19
CA ARG A 118 -10.81 -39.41 -20.37
C ARG A 118 -10.11 -40.11 -21.52
N ALA A 119 -10.25 -41.43 -21.58
CA ALA A 119 -10.16 -42.13 -22.85
C ALA A 119 -11.14 -41.44 -23.81
N THR A 120 -10.63 -41.03 -24.96
CA THR A 120 -11.36 -40.40 -26.08
C THR A 120 -12.79 -40.91 -26.25
N GLY A 121 -13.78 -40.00 -26.25
CA GLY A 121 -15.07 -40.26 -26.90
C GLY A 121 -16.35 -40.14 -26.06
N CYS A 122 -16.64 -38.99 -25.43
CA CYS A 122 -18.03 -38.70 -25.08
C CYS A 122 -18.37 -37.23 -25.40
N PRO A 123 -19.42 -36.96 -26.19
CA PRO A 123 -19.76 -35.62 -26.62
C PRO A 123 -20.35 -34.83 -25.46
N LEU A 124 -19.96 -33.56 -25.38
CA LEU A 124 -20.53 -32.55 -24.49
C LEU A 124 -22.06 -32.57 -24.61
N ARG A 125 -22.75 -33.07 -23.58
CA ARG A 125 -24.20 -32.91 -23.45
C ARG A 125 -24.48 -31.45 -23.10
N HIS A 126 -24.93 -30.76 -24.11
CA HIS A 126 -25.51 -29.43 -24.13
C HIS A 126 -26.71 -29.39 -23.18
N TRP A 127 -26.62 -28.52 -22.19
CA TRP A 127 -27.70 -27.77 -21.57
C TRP A 127 -27.14 -26.41 -21.19
#